data_AF-A0A7S4D0R8-F1
#
_entry.id   AF-A0A7S4D0R8-F1
#
_cell.length_a   1.000
_cell.length_b   1.000
_cell.length_c   1.000
_cell.angle_alpha   90.00
_cell.angle_beta   90.00
_cell.angle_gamma   90.00
#
_symmetry.space_group_name_H-M   'P 1'
#
loop_
_entity.id
_entity.type
_entity.pdbx_description
1 polymer ?
#
loop_
_entity_poly.entity_id
_entity_poly.type
_entity_poly.pdbx_seq_one_letter_code
_entity_poly.pdbx_strand_id
1 'polypeptide(L)'
;CSVETVKAIAECLQELGADGRAIIHLHPAVLGCDPNVTKAIAGYLQELRVDVPKVIHVMPFVLCMGSEKVKAGATYLQGLGMDVRAVVNEEPPLLGTSRGHMEQRVTHLNELGVDGATVVNCCPAFLSY
;
A
#
# COMPACT_ATOMS: atom_id res chain seq x y z
N CYS A 1 13.14 19.72 -3.93
CA CYS A 1 13.38 18.51 -4.74
C CYS A 1 14.39 18.84 -5.83
N SER A 2 15.44 18.03 -6.03
CA SER A 2 16.42 18.28 -7.10
C SER A 2 15.92 17.70 -8.42
N VAL A 3 16.46 18.19 -9.55
CA VAL A 3 16.15 17.64 -10.88
C VAL A 3 16.49 16.15 -10.96
N GLU A 4 17.56 15.73 -10.27
CA GLU A 4 17.99 14.33 -10.25
C GLU A 4 17.01 13.44 -9.46
N THR A 5 16.44 13.93 -8.36
CA THR A 5 15.37 13.21 -7.64
C THR A 5 14.14 13.02 -8.52
N VAL A 6 13.71 14.07 -9.24
CA VAL A 6 12.56 13.99 -10.16
C VAL A 6 12.79 12.94 -11.25
N LYS A 7 13.97 12.92 -11.87
CA LYS A 7 14.33 11.92 -12.89
C LYS A 7 14.31 10.50 -12.31
N ALA A 8 14.95 10.29 -11.16
CA ALA A 8 15.01 8.97 -10.53
C ALA A 8 13.61 8.41 -10.18
N ILE A 9 12.68 9.26 -9.74
CA ILE A 9 11.29 8.84 -9.49
C ILE A 9 10.57 8.52 -10.80
N ALA A 10 10.72 9.34 -11.84
CA ALA A 10 10.10 9.09 -13.13
C ALA A 10 10.60 7.78 -13.77
N GLU A 11 11.91 7.52 -13.72
CA GLU A 11 12.53 6.26 -14.17
C GLU A 11 11.99 5.08 -13.37
N CYS A 12 11.89 5.20 -12.04
CA CYS A 12 11.34 4.14 -11.20
C CYS A 12 9.88 3.83 -11.57
N LEU A 13 9.03 4.84 -11.76
CA LEU A 13 7.65 4.62 -12.19
C LEU A 13 7.56 3.90 -13.54
N GLN A 14 8.46 4.25 -14.47
CA GLN A 14 8.55 3.61 -15.78
C GLN A 14 9.00 2.14 -15.68
N GLU A 15 10.03 1.85 -14.87
CA GLU A 15 10.51 0.49 -14.60
C GLU A 15 9.41 -0.40 -13.98
N LEU A 16 8.53 0.19 -13.18
CA LEU A 16 7.41 -0.49 -12.55
C LEU A 16 6.22 -0.67 -13.48
N GLY A 17 6.29 -0.18 -14.73
CA GLY A 17 5.20 -0.27 -15.70
C GLY A 17 4.00 0.62 -15.36
N ALA A 18 4.17 1.59 -14.46
CA ALA A 18 3.13 2.55 -14.11
C ALA A 18 3.12 3.71 -15.10
N ASP A 19 1.95 4.30 -15.38
CA ASP A 19 1.86 5.52 -16.18
C ASP A 19 2.37 6.71 -15.36
N GLY A 20 3.69 6.88 -15.34
CA GLY A 20 4.37 7.91 -14.56
C GLY A 20 3.88 9.31 -14.90
N ARG A 21 3.49 9.58 -16.17
CA ARG A 21 2.98 10.90 -16.57
C ARG A 21 1.62 11.17 -15.94
N ALA A 22 0.70 10.21 -15.99
CA ALA A 22 -0.62 10.34 -15.36
C ALA A 22 -0.49 10.49 -13.83
N ILE A 23 0.35 9.66 -13.21
CA ILE A 23 0.60 9.70 -11.76
C ILE A 23 1.18 11.04 -11.33
N ILE A 24 2.21 11.55 -12.01
CA ILE A 24 2.82 12.85 -11.69
C ILE A 24 1.82 13.99 -11.90
N HIS A 25 1.00 13.92 -12.95
CA HIS A 25 0.00 14.94 -13.23
C HIS A 25 -1.08 15.02 -12.14
N LEU A 26 -1.58 13.86 -11.69
CA LEU A 26 -2.62 13.78 -10.67
C LEU A 26 -2.05 13.96 -9.25
N HIS A 27 -0.81 13.54 -9.02
CA HIS A 27 -0.17 13.50 -7.71
C HIS A 27 1.28 14.03 -7.77
N PRO A 28 1.50 15.34 -8.04
CA PRO A 28 2.85 15.89 -8.20
C PRO A 28 3.74 15.73 -6.96
N ALA A 29 3.14 15.53 -5.78
CA ALA A 29 3.85 15.25 -4.54
C ALA A 29 4.73 13.99 -4.59
N VAL A 30 4.43 13.01 -5.46
CA VAL A 30 5.29 11.81 -5.63
C VAL A 30 6.70 12.15 -6.09
N LEU A 31 6.89 13.28 -6.78
CA LEU A 31 8.20 13.76 -7.17
C LEU A 31 9.08 14.16 -5.98
N GLY A 32 8.49 14.43 -4.82
CA GLY A 32 9.22 14.77 -3.60
C GLY A 32 9.69 13.55 -2.80
N CYS A 33 9.38 12.35 -3.25
CA CYS A 33 9.63 11.13 -2.49
C CYS A 33 11.10 10.71 -2.59
N ASP A 34 11.59 10.09 -1.53
CA ASP A 34 12.97 9.63 -1.48
C ASP A 34 13.15 8.46 -2.48
N PRO A 35 14.09 8.54 -3.43
CA PRO A 35 14.27 7.50 -4.44
C PRO A 35 14.66 6.13 -3.86
N ASN A 36 15.41 6.09 -2.76
CA ASN A 36 15.80 4.84 -2.11
C ASN A 36 14.60 4.20 -1.42
N VAL A 37 13.77 5.00 -0.74
CA VAL A 37 12.52 4.55 -0.13
C VAL A 37 11.55 4.03 -1.20
N THR A 38 11.43 4.77 -2.30
CA THR A 38 10.58 4.42 -3.45
C THR A 38 11.00 3.06 -4.02
N LYS A 39 12.29 2.86 -4.28
CA LYS A 39 12.83 1.58 -4.78
C LYS A 39 12.63 0.43 -3.79
N ALA A 40 12.82 0.67 -2.50
CA ALA A 40 12.62 -0.35 -1.47
C ALA A 40 11.16 -0.81 -1.39
N ILE A 41 10.20 0.12 -1.46
CA ILE A 41 8.77 -0.21 -1.46
C ILE A 41 8.39 -0.93 -2.74
N ALA A 42 8.85 -0.44 -3.88
CA ALA A 42 8.61 -1.08 -5.16
C ALA A 42 9.10 -2.54 -5.18
N GLY A 43 10.32 -2.78 -4.69
CA GLY A 43 10.87 -4.12 -4.52
C GLY A 43 10.03 -4.99 -3.58
N TYR A 44 9.58 -4.44 -2.46
CA TYR A 44 8.70 -5.16 -1.53
C TYR A 44 7.35 -5.52 -2.14
N LEU A 45 6.72 -4.62 -2.91
CA LEU A 45 5.48 -4.91 -3.62
C LEU A 45 5.68 -6.00 -4.69
N GLN A 46 6.82 -5.99 -5.38
CA GLN A 46 7.19 -7.07 -6.31
C GLN A 46 7.38 -8.41 -5.58
N GLU A 47 8.01 -8.43 -4.40
CA GLU A 47 8.15 -9.63 -3.55
C GLU A 47 6.80 -10.19 -3.11
N LEU A 48 5.84 -9.32 -2.78
CA LEU A 48 4.45 -9.69 -2.49
C LEU A 48 3.68 -10.19 -3.72
N ARG A 49 4.27 -10.07 -4.93
CA ARG A 49 3.67 -10.45 -6.22
C ARG A 49 2.32 -9.77 -6.48
N VAL A 50 2.19 -8.52 -6.03
CA VAL A 50 1.01 -7.68 -6.32
C VAL A 50 1.15 -7.02 -7.69
N ASP A 51 0.03 -6.52 -8.22
CA ASP A 51 0.01 -5.68 -9.41
C ASP A 51 0.50 -4.28 -9.04
N VAL A 52 1.83 -4.12 -9.06
CA VAL A 52 2.50 -2.87 -8.69
C VAL A 52 1.99 -1.66 -9.48
N PRO A 53 1.83 -1.72 -10.83
CA PRO A 53 1.19 -0.63 -11.59
C PRO A 53 -0.18 -0.25 -11.03
N LYS A 54 -1.06 -1.22 -10.78
CA LYS A 54 -2.41 -0.96 -10.23
C LYS A 54 -2.32 -0.32 -8.85
N VAL A 55 -1.50 -0.86 -7.96
CA VAL A 55 -1.29 -0.35 -6.60
C VAL A 55 -0.81 1.09 -6.62
N ILE A 56 0.20 1.42 -7.44
CA ILE A 56 0.72 2.78 -7.55
C ILE A 56 -0.31 3.71 -8.18
N HIS A 57 -1.07 3.26 -9.17
CA HIS A 57 -2.11 4.09 -9.78
C HIS A 57 -3.23 4.44 -8.78
N VAL A 58 -3.66 3.48 -7.96
CA VAL A 58 -4.72 3.68 -6.95
C VAL A 58 -4.20 4.45 -5.74
N MET A 59 -2.98 4.16 -5.30
CA MET A 59 -2.37 4.76 -4.12
C MET A 59 -0.92 5.19 -4.41
N PRO A 60 -0.69 6.29 -5.16
CA PRO A 60 0.67 6.74 -5.52
C PRO A 60 1.54 7.08 -4.32
N PHE A 61 0.91 7.55 -3.24
CA PHE A 61 1.59 7.91 -2.00
C PHE A 61 2.21 6.70 -1.28
N VAL A 62 1.89 5.46 -1.67
CA VAL A 62 2.55 4.26 -1.13
C VAL A 62 4.06 4.33 -1.29
N LEU A 63 4.56 4.95 -2.37
CA LEU A 63 5.98 5.11 -2.67
C LEU A 63 6.71 6.06 -1.71
N CYS A 64 5.94 6.88 -1.01
CA CYS A 64 6.42 7.90 -0.09
C CYS A 64 6.23 7.48 1.37
N MET A 65 5.59 6.34 1.60
CA MET A 65 5.46 5.77 2.92
C MET A 65 6.82 5.24 3.38
N GLY A 66 7.10 5.25 4.69
CA GLY A 66 8.24 4.50 5.19
C GLY A 66 8.08 3.02 4.86
N SER A 67 9.13 2.37 4.34
CA SER A 67 9.13 0.94 4.01
C SER A 67 8.68 0.07 5.19
N GLU A 68 9.10 0.42 6.40
CA GLU A 68 8.69 -0.24 7.64
C GLU A 68 7.18 -0.19 7.88
N LYS A 69 6.53 0.93 7.55
CA LYS A 69 5.07 1.08 7.72
C LYS A 69 4.32 0.14 6.77
N VAL A 70 4.74 0.08 5.50
CA VAL A 70 4.14 -0.81 4.50
C VAL A 70 4.30 -2.28 4.89
N LYS A 71 5.52 -2.67 5.29
CA LYS A 71 5.83 -4.03 5.75
C LYS A 71 5.02 -4.42 6.99
N ALA A 72 4.89 -3.51 7.96
CA ALA A 72 4.13 -3.75 9.17
C ALA A 72 2.64 -3.95 8.87
N GLY A 73 2.05 -3.16 7.97
CA GLY A 73 0.68 -3.33 7.51
C GLY A 73 0.45 -4.69 6.85
N ALA A 74 1.31 -5.06 5.90
CA ALA A 74 1.26 -6.36 5.23
C ALA A 74 1.42 -7.54 6.22
N THR A 75 2.36 -7.45 7.16
CA THR A 75 2.57 -8.47 8.21
C THR A 75 1.34 -8.63 9.09
N TYR A 76 0.68 -7.52 9.43
CA TYR A 76 -0.53 -7.57 10.23
C TYR A 76 -1.69 -8.25 9.48
N LEU A 77 -1.91 -7.90 8.21
CA LEU A 77 -2.91 -8.54 7.35
C LEU A 77 -2.64 -10.06 7.23
N GLN A 78 -1.37 -10.43 7.07
CA GLN A 78 -0.97 -11.84 7.07
C GLN A 78 -1.26 -12.53 8.42
N GLY A 79 -1.04 -11.84 9.54
CA GLY A 79 -1.36 -12.33 10.88
C GLY A 79 -2.85 -12.56 11.13
N LEU A 80 -3.72 -11.85 10.40
CA LEU A 80 -5.17 -12.09 10.37
C LEU A 80 -5.57 -13.27 9.45
N GLY A 81 -4.61 -13.95 8.84
CA GLY A 81 -4.84 -15.06 7.91
C GLY A 81 -5.25 -14.64 6.51
N MET A 82 -5.09 -13.37 6.14
CA MET A 82 -5.51 -12.84 4.84
C MET A 82 -4.48 -13.15 3.75
N ASP A 83 -4.94 -13.36 2.50
CA ASP A 83 -4.08 -13.32 1.32
C ASP A 83 -3.69 -11.86 1.04
N VAL A 84 -2.54 -11.44 1.58
CA VAL A 84 -2.02 -10.07 1.42
C VAL A 84 -1.96 -9.65 -0.04
N ARG A 85 -1.61 -10.56 -0.96
CA ARG A 85 -1.54 -10.22 -2.39
C ARG A 85 -2.93 -9.85 -2.92
N ALA A 86 -3.94 -10.68 -2.61
CA ALA A 86 -5.32 -10.41 -3.04
C ALA A 86 -5.84 -9.11 -2.42
N VAL A 87 -5.63 -8.92 -1.11
CA VAL A 87 -6.07 -7.74 -0.38
C VAL A 87 -5.43 -6.46 -0.92
N VAL A 88 -4.12 -6.45 -1.13
CA VAL A 88 -3.41 -5.26 -1.62
C VAL A 88 -3.78 -4.94 -3.06
N ASN A 89 -4.08 -5.95 -3.89
CA ASN A 89 -4.55 -5.71 -5.26
C ASN A 89 -5.94 -5.10 -5.31
N GLU A 90 -6.84 -5.48 -4.39
CA GLU A 90 -8.21 -4.98 -4.35
C GLU A 90 -8.32 -3.65 -3.58
N GLU A 91 -7.64 -3.55 -2.44
CA GLU A 91 -7.65 -2.39 -1.55
C GLU A 91 -6.22 -1.95 -1.15
N PRO A 92 -5.45 -1.36 -2.10
CA PRO A 92 -4.11 -0.81 -1.82
C PRO A 92 -4.04 0.14 -0.61
N PRO A 93 -5.05 1.01 -0.34
CA PRO A 93 -5.03 1.91 0.81
C PRO A 93 -4.85 1.24 2.18
N LEU A 94 -5.15 -0.05 2.32
CA LEU A 94 -4.96 -0.78 3.58
C LEU A 94 -3.50 -0.85 4.03
N LEU A 95 -2.53 -0.78 3.10
CA LEU A 95 -1.12 -0.67 3.47
C LEU A 95 -0.84 0.65 4.21
N GLY A 96 -1.62 1.69 3.91
CA GLY A 96 -1.62 3.02 4.53
C GLY A 96 -2.22 3.07 5.93
N THR A 97 -3.19 2.20 6.19
CA THR A 97 -3.97 2.17 7.43
C THR A 97 -3.09 1.82 8.62
N SER A 98 -3.29 2.52 9.74
CA SER A 98 -2.51 2.22 10.95
C SER A 98 -2.96 0.88 11.54
N ARG A 99 -2.00 0.12 12.08
CA ARG A 99 -2.28 -1.14 12.76
C ARG A 99 -3.34 -0.99 13.85
N GLY A 100 -3.21 0.03 14.69
CA GLY A 100 -4.18 0.28 15.77
C GLY A 100 -5.60 0.53 15.27
N HIS A 101 -5.75 1.19 14.12
CA HIS A 101 -7.07 1.38 13.50
C HIS A 101 -7.66 0.04 13.04
N MET A 102 -6.87 -0.80 12.36
CA MET A 102 -7.32 -2.12 11.92
C MET A 102 -7.66 -3.03 13.12
N GLU A 103 -6.82 -3.04 14.16
CA GLU A 103 -7.04 -3.81 15.38
C GLU A 103 -8.32 -3.37 16.11
N GLN A 104 -8.58 -2.07 16.18
CA GLN A 104 -9.81 -1.55 16.77
C GLN A 104 -11.04 -2.05 16.02
N ARG A 105 -11.01 -2.08 14.68
CA ARG A 105 -12.12 -2.58 13.86
C ARG A 105 -12.37 -4.07 14.05
N VAL A 106 -11.32 -4.89 14.04
CA VAL A 106 -11.43 -6.32 14.31
C VAL A 106 -11.97 -6.58 15.72
N THR A 107 -11.46 -5.84 16.72
CA THR A 107 -11.92 -5.94 18.11
C THR A 107 -13.39 -5.58 18.23
N HIS A 108 -13.81 -4.48 17.59
CA HIS A 108 -15.21 -4.05 17.61
C HIS A 108 -16.16 -5.10 17.01
N LEU A 109 -15.78 -5.76 15.92
CA LEU A 109 -16.57 -6.86 15.35
C LEU A 109 -16.70 -8.04 16.34
N ASN A 110 -15.59 -8.41 16.98
CA ASN A 110 -15.59 -9.47 17.99
C ASN A 110 -16.46 -9.13 19.20
N GLU A 111 -16.45 -7.87 19.65
CA GLU A 111 -17.34 -7.38 20.73
C GLU A 111 -18.82 -7.44 20.36
N LEU A 112 -19.16 -7.30 19.08
CA LEU A 112 -20.51 -7.50 18.55
C LEU A 112 -20.89 -8.97 18.38
N GLY A 113 -20.01 -9.91 18.72
CA GLY A 113 -20.22 -11.35 18.58
C GLY A 113 -20.05 -11.86 17.14
N VAL A 114 -19.45 -11.06 16.26
CA VAL A 114 -19.14 -11.43 14.89
C VAL A 114 -17.66 -11.75 14.79
N ASP A 115 -17.28 -12.85 14.15
CA ASP A 115 -15.87 -13.15 13.92
C ASP A 115 -15.26 -12.11 12.98
N GLY A 116 -14.52 -11.17 13.58
CA GLY A 116 -13.91 -10.07 12.87
C GLY A 116 -12.93 -10.53 11.81
N ALA A 117 -12.19 -11.63 12.06
CA ALA A 117 -11.26 -12.19 11.09
C ALA A 117 -11.98 -12.74 9.86
N THR A 118 -13.12 -13.40 10.04
CA THR A 118 -13.95 -13.88 8.92
C THR A 118 -14.51 -12.72 8.11
N VAL A 119 -15.05 -11.68 8.76
CA VAL A 119 -15.62 -10.51 8.05
C VAL A 119 -14.57 -9.78 7.23
N VAL A 120 -13.39 -9.50 7.81
CA VAL A 120 -12.34 -8.77 7.10
C VAL A 120 -11.73 -9.59 5.96
N ASN A 121 -11.74 -10.92 6.06
CA ASN A 121 -11.36 -11.80 4.94
C ASN A 121 -12.36 -11.71 3.78
N CYS A 122 -13.67 -11.55 4.06
CA CYS A 122 -14.69 -11.37 3.02
C CYS A 122 -14.75 -9.94 2.48
N CYS A 123 -14.42 -8.95 3.31
CA CYS A 123 -14.49 -7.53 2.97
C CYS A 123 -13.31 -6.76 3.60
N PRO A 124 -12.11 -6.82 3.00
CA PRO A 124 -10.92 -6.14 3.53
C PRO A 124 -11.09 -4.63 3.68
N ALA A 125 -11.89 -4.02 2.80
CA ALA A 125 -12.20 -2.59 2.84
C ALA A 125 -12.83 -2.15 4.17
N PHE A 126 -13.45 -3.05 4.95
CA PHE A 126 -13.93 -2.71 6.29
C PHE A 126 -12.83 -2.19 7.23
N LEU A 127 -11.57 -2.59 6.98
CA LEU A 127 -10.43 -2.14 7.76
C LEU A 127 -9.95 -0.72 7.39
N SER A 128 -10.42 -0.13 6.27
CA SER A 128 -10.04 1.23 5.84
C SER A 128 -11.07 2.32 6.21
N TYR A 129 -12.31 1.96 6.57
CA TYR A 129 -13.38 2.89 6.99
C TYR A 129 -13.51 2.97 8.50
#